data_AF-A0A7C1LX43-F1
#
_entry.id   AF-A0A7C1LX43-F1
#
_cell.length_a   1.000
_cell.length_b   1.000
_cell.length_c   1.000
_cell.angle_alpha   90.00
_cell.angle_beta   90.00
_cell.angle_gamma   90.00
#
_symmetry.space_group_name_H-M   'P 1'
#
loop_
_entity.id
_entity.type
_entity.pdbx_description
1 polymer ?
#
loop_
_entity_poly.entity_id
_entity_poly.type
_entity_poly.pdbx_seq_one_letter_code
_entity_poly.pdbx_strand_id
1 'polypeptide(L)'
;MVEILMIYTVIALVLIPIVRFQGAVHGYTEVKESVFVCLSALAFIGMLFAGMPVLSRPLDWIFLAFVAYITFSVYWSDSPSLAVKDVPRWWGVFLLYLAASNVPRETLIMALFQPAPVIAAYGMYQQIRCRDPIDHWVDDLLRNHRKALRSYSFLGNSNYTGSYLVGSIFAGVYCVANISLWFTPFLGLVIVGLAMTRCRGAYLAVVIGFMGVVPEAWPIMIALFSALVIVSWKRWEPVVARVHFLNVGWTMFKERFLFGWGPNAFRRKLFKTQAYMNQKDPRILGTLKKKARIHTPLARRMHNDHAEMFVEYGLIGAGLWFAIVGLGMYQAISGGHWYVAGGILAISINALFFYPIRVIGIGIGFWAFLGASGSPETVQVQPLTLPLYLSIPLALIVSLLAWEFAVKRLMAIAHMFNYALAGRINDRVEGEKHIKAALELDPLNGHILCDFAAFHTNISPPMAMSTIMRAIDIYDGEKIEYSLWVQLGQNAVINGAAAFARVCFRMAIYLNPSYGKAYKCLDELEAMLAKLEAKQGTPPPGFKEGGGGMLVPDQKIIQVVK
;
A
#
# COMPACT_ATOMS: atom_id res chain seq x y z
N MET A 1 -9.01 -32.89 -1.48
CA MET A 1 -8.37 -32.01 -2.50
C MET A 1 -9.02 -30.64 -2.56
N VAL A 2 -10.31 -30.55 -2.93
CA VAL A 2 -11.13 -29.32 -2.79
C VAL A 2 -11.04 -28.75 -1.36
N GLU A 3 -10.94 -29.62 -0.36
CA GLU A 3 -10.73 -29.26 1.03
C GLU A 3 -9.49 -28.41 1.29
N ILE A 4 -8.35 -28.66 0.62
CA ILE A 4 -7.12 -27.87 0.82
C ILE A 4 -7.31 -26.44 0.28
N LEU A 5 -7.90 -26.31 -0.92
CA LEU A 5 -8.23 -25.01 -1.50
C LEU A 5 -9.28 -24.28 -0.68
N MET A 6 -10.29 -25.00 -0.19
CA MET A 6 -11.32 -24.46 0.68
C MET A 6 -10.72 -23.97 2.00
N ILE A 7 -9.86 -24.77 2.64
CA ILE A 7 -9.15 -24.39 3.86
C ILE A 7 -8.27 -23.15 3.60
N TYR A 8 -7.45 -23.16 2.56
CA TYR A 8 -6.62 -21.99 2.22
C TYR A 8 -7.47 -20.75 1.96
N THR A 9 -8.53 -20.87 1.15
CA THR A 9 -9.39 -19.76 0.79
C THR A 9 -10.12 -19.23 2.02
N VAL A 10 -10.69 -20.10 2.86
CA VAL A 10 -11.35 -19.71 4.11
C VAL A 10 -10.35 -19.08 5.08
N ILE A 11 -9.17 -19.66 5.26
CA ILE A 11 -8.13 -19.06 6.11
C ILE A 11 -7.72 -17.69 5.55
N ALA A 12 -7.46 -17.56 4.25
CA ALA A 12 -7.09 -16.29 3.65
C ALA A 12 -8.19 -15.24 3.85
N LEU A 13 -9.45 -15.59 3.59
CA LEU A 13 -10.59 -14.67 3.67
C LEU A 13 -11.01 -14.33 5.09
N VAL A 14 -10.84 -15.23 6.05
CA VAL A 14 -11.26 -15.02 7.45
C VAL A 14 -10.11 -14.50 8.30
N LEU A 15 -8.96 -15.16 8.23
CA LEU A 15 -7.84 -14.89 9.11
C LEU A 15 -7.14 -13.58 8.72
N ILE A 16 -6.84 -13.35 7.45
CA ILE A 16 -6.05 -12.17 7.04
C ILE A 16 -6.71 -10.83 7.38
N PRO A 17 -8.04 -10.62 7.21
CA PRO A 17 -8.69 -9.39 7.62
C PRO A 17 -8.64 -9.16 9.13
N ILE A 18 -8.79 -10.23 9.93
CA ILE A 18 -8.92 -10.14 11.39
C ILE A 18 -7.55 -10.16 12.09
N VAL A 19 -6.55 -10.80 11.50
CA VAL A 19 -5.21 -10.93 12.09
C VAL A 19 -4.65 -9.56 12.40
N ARG A 20 -4.33 -9.37 13.68
CA ARG A 20 -3.80 -8.11 14.15
C ARG A 20 -2.53 -8.30 14.96
N PHE A 21 -1.41 -7.83 14.42
CA PHE A 21 -0.15 -7.79 15.14
C PHE A 21 0.00 -6.44 15.86
N GLN A 22 0.15 -6.50 17.19
CA GLN A 22 0.42 -5.32 18.02
C GLN A 22 1.91 -4.97 17.99
N GLY A 23 2.24 -3.73 18.36
CA GLY A 23 3.64 -3.26 18.52
C GLY A 23 4.29 -2.74 17.24
N ALA A 24 3.88 -3.21 16.06
CA ALA A 24 4.37 -2.69 14.79
C ALA A 24 3.62 -1.38 14.43
N VAL A 25 4.07 -0.25 14.96
CA VAL A 25 3.53 1.08 14.59
C VAL A 25 3.61 1.30 13.08
N HIS A 26 4.52 0.61 12.38
CA HIS A 26 4.78 0.77 10.95
C HIS A 26 4.79 -0.52 10.09
N GLY A 27 4.61 -1.72 10.66
CA GLY A 27 4.74 -3.00 9.93
C GLY A 27 3.45 -3.81 9.75
N TYR A 28 2.29 -3.27 10.15
CA TYR A 28 1.03 -4.03 10.21
C TYR A 28 0.63 -4.68 8.88
N THR A 29 0.67 -3.88 7.81
CA THR A 29 0.35 -4.32 6.46
C THR A 29 1.38 -5.31 5.93
N GLU A 30 2.66 -5.11 6.28
CA GLU A 30 3.75 -5.99 5.85
C GLU A 30 3.63 -7.40 6.43
N VAL A 31 3.24 -7.51 7.72
CA VAL A 31 3.01 -8.82 8.34
C VAL A 31 1.84 -9.53 7.65
N LYS A 32 0.72 -8.85 7.40
CA LYS A 32 -0.41 -9.43 6.67
C LYS A 32 -0.02 -9.90 5.27
N GLU A 33 0.72 -9.07 4.54
CA GLU A 33 1.21 -9.40 3.20
C GLU A 33 2.13 -10.63 3.25
N SER A 34 3.04 -10.70 4.22
CA SER A 34 3.98 -11.81 4.35
C SER A 34 3.27 -13.12 4.72
N VAL A 35 2.36 -13.09 5.70
CA VAL A 35 1.53 -14.24 6.07
C VAL A 35 0.70 -14.70 4.86
N PHE A 36 0.10 -13.76 4.13
CA PHE A 36 -0.66 -14.07 2.93
C PHE A 36 0.20 -14.73 1.83
N VAL A 37 1.41 -14.22 1.57
CA VAL A 37 2.35 -14.81 0.61
C VAL A 37 2.77 -16.21 1.03
N CYS A 38 3.10 -16.44 2.31
CA CYS A 38 3.43 -17.77 2.82
C CYS A 38 2.26 -18.76 2.64
N LEU A 39 1.04 -18.35 3.01
CA LEU A 39 -0.15 -19.19 2.83
C LEU A 39 -0.39 -19.51 1.35
N SER A 40 -0.22 -18.53 0.48
CA SER A 40 -0.41 -18.70 -0.96
C SER A 40 0.63 -19.64 -1.56
N ALA A 41 1.89 -19.53 -1.13
CA ALA A 41 2.96 -20.44 -1.53
C ALA A 41 2.67 -21.88 -1.10
N LEU A 42 2.27 -22.10 0.15
CA LEU A 42 1.89 -23.42 0.67
C LEU A 42 0.70 -24.00 -0.09
N ALA A 43 -0.33 -23.17 -0.34
CA ALA A 43 -1.49 -23.58 -1.11
C ALA A 43 -1.07 -24.02 -2.51
N PHE A 44 -0.29 -23.21 -3.23
CA PHE A 44 0.19 -23.52 -4.57
C PHE A 44 1.02 -24.81 -4.63
N ILE A 45 1.92 -25.03 -3.67
CA ILE A 45 2.67 -26.27 -3.57
C ILE A 45 1.70 -27.46 -3.42
N GLY A 46 0.70 -27.33 -2.54
CA GLY A 46 -0.39 -28.30 -2.42
C GLY A 46 -1.14 -28.51 -3.74
N MET A 47 -1.37 -27.44 -4.52
CA MET A 47 -2.04 -27.54 -5.82
C MET A 47 -1.21 -28.32 -6.85
N LEU A 48 0.10 -28.08 -6.88
CA LEU A 48 1.03 -28.76 -7.80
C LEU A 48 1.09 -30.26 -7.54
N PHE A 49 1.17 -30.67 -6.27
CA PHE A 49 1.19 -32.09 -5.90
C PHE A 49 -0.18 -32.77 -6.03
N ALA A 50 -1.26 -32.00 -5.94
CA ALA A 50 -2.61 -32.49 -6.17
C ALA A 50 -2.99 -32.62 -7.66
N GLY A 51 -2.19 -32.06 -8.57
CA GLY A 51 -2.46 -32.10 -10.01
C GLY A 51 -3.70 -31.29 -10.41
N MET A 52 -3.85 -30.06 -9.89
CA MET A 52 -4.99 -29.22 -10.28
C MET A 52 -4.73 -28.42 -11.57
N PRO A 53 -5.75 -28.25 -12.43
CA PRO A 53 -5.64 -27.43 -13.63
C PRO A 53 -5.52 -25.97 -13.19
N VAL A 54 -4.35 -25.38 -13.47
CA VAL A 54 -4.01 -24.01 -13.06
C VAL A 54 -4.63 -22.98 -14.01
N LEU A 55 -4.89 -23.34 -15.27
CA LEU A 55 -5.32 -22.40 -16.32
C LEU A 55 -6.38 -23.07 -17.20
N SER A 56 -7.66 -22.86 -16.87
CA SER A 56 -8.78 -23.51 -17.58
C SER A 56 -9.70 -22.52 -18.27
N ARG A 57 -9.70 -21.25 -17.86
CA ARG A 57 -10.62 -20.21 -18.34
C ARG A 57 -9.86 -19.09 -19.06
N PRO A 58 -10.50 -18.37 -20.00
CA PRO A 58 -9.90 -17.19 -20.62
C PRO A 58 -9.42 -16.14 -19.62
N LEU A 59 -10.16 -15.96 -18.51
CA LEU A 59 -9.81 -15.03 -17.44
C LEU A 59 -8.50 -15.44 -16.74
N ASP A 60 -8.23 -16.74 -16.57
CA ASP A 60 -7.01 -17.26 -15.95
C ASP A 60 -5.78 -16.85 -16.77
N TRP A 61 -5.86 -16.97 -18.10
CA TRP A 61 -4.78 -16.60 -19.02
C TRP A 61 -4.51 -15.10 -19.04
N ILE A 62 -5.55 -14.28 -19.03
CA ILE A 62 -5.39 -12.81 -19.02
C ILE A 62 -4.81 -12.35 -17.68
N PHE A 63 -5.23 -12.98 -16.58
CA PHE A 63 -4.65 -12.67 -15.28
C PHE A 63 -3.20 -13.16 -15.17
N LEU A 64 -2.87 -14.34 -15.68
CA LEU A 64 -1.48 -14.79 -15.77
C LEU A 64 -0.64 -13.81 -16.61
N ALA A 65 -1.16 -13.33 -17.75
CA ALA A 65 -0.47 -12.35 -18.57
C ALA A 65 -0.21 -11.03 -17.81
N PHE A 66 -1.17 -10.58 -17.00
CA PHE A 66 -0.99 -9.42 -16.13
C PHE A 66 0.07 -9.64 -15.05
N VAL A 67 0.07 -10.80 -14.38
CA VAL A 67 1.07 -11.13 -13.34
C VAL A 67 2.46 -11.30 -13.95
N ALA A 68 2.55 -11.91 -15.13
CA ALA A 68 3.78 -12.00 -15.91
C ALA A 68 4.27 -10.60 -16.30
N TYR A 69 3.39 -9.73 -16.78
CA TYR A 69 3.72 -8.34 -17.10
C TYR A 69 4.27 -7.58 -15.88
N ILE A 70 3.62 -7.71 -14.72
CA ILE A 70 4.14 -7.13 -13.46
C ILE A 70 5.51 -7.71 -13.11
N THR A 71 5.70 -9.02 -13.26
CA THR A 71 6.99 -9.67 -12.99
C THR A 71 8.09 -9.13 -13.90
N PHE A 72 7.82 -9.04 -15.21
CA PHE A 72 8.76 -8.48 -16.17
C PHE A 72 8.99 -6.98 -15.95
N SER A 73 8.01 -6.26 -15.39
CA SER A 73 8.15 -4.82 -15.12
C SER A 73 9.23 -4.46 -14.13
N VAL A 74 9.77 -5.44 -13.40
CA VAL A 74 10.99 -5.27 -12.59
C VAL A 74 12.19 -4.86 -13.45
N TYR A 75 12.31 -5.37 -14.69
CA TYR A 75 13.46 -5.09 -15.57
C TYR A 75 13.54 -3.64 -16.05
N TRP A 76 12.40 -2.98 -16.24
CA TRP A 76 12.36 -1.56 -16.61
C TRP A 76 11.96 -0.64 -15.46
N SER A 77 11.83 -1.17 -14.24
CA SER A 77 11.61 -0.36 -13.04
C SER A 77 12.83 0.51 -12.76
N ASP A 78 12.59 1.74 -12.33
CA ASP A 78 13.65 2.63 -11.85
C ASP A 78 14.29 2.17 -10.53
N SER A 79 13.66 1.21 -9.86
CA SER A 79 14.19 0.60 -8.64
C SER A 79 13.89 -0.91 -8.66
N PRO A 80 14.65 -1.71 -9.43
CA PRO A 80 14.39 -3.15 -9.57
C PRO A 80 14.39 -3.89 -8.23
N SER A 81 15.30 -3.53 -7.33
CA SER A 81 15.44 -4.10 -5.99
C SER A 81 14.20 -3.91 -5.10
N LEU A 82 13.45 -2.82 -5.28
CA LEU A 82 12.19 -2.60 -4.58
C LEU A 82 11.02 -3.22 -5.32
N ALA A 83 11.00 -3.10 -6.65
CA ALA A 83 9.93 -3.65 -7.48
C ALA A 83 9.78 -5.16 -7.30
N VAL A 84 10.90 -5.89 -7.17
CA VAL A 84 10.88 -7.34 -6.97
C VAL A 84 10.15 -7.73 -5.67
N LYS A 85 10.13 -6.87 -4.64
CA LYS A 85 9.41 -7.14 -3.38
C LYS A 85 7.89 -7.16 -3.54
N ASP A 86 7.35 -6.44 -4.53
CA ASP A 86 5.90 -6.42 -4.78
C ASP A 86 5.43 -7.62 -5.61
N VAL A 87 6.32 -8.27 -6.36
CA VAL A 87 5.97 -9.37 -7.27
C VAL A 87 5.33 -10.55 -6.52
N PRO A 88 5.88 -11.06 -5.39
CA PRO A 88 5.26 -12.15 -4.64
C PRO A 88 3.83 -11.86 -4.19
N ARG A 89 3.51 -10.60 -3.89
CA ARG A 89 2.14 -10.20 -3.53
C ARG A 89 1.18 -10.45 -4.68
N TRP A 90 1.53 -10.03 -5.90
CA TRP A 90 0.69 -10.22 -7.07
C TRP A 90 0.53 -11.69 -7.46
N TRP A 91 1.60 -12.49 -7.29
CA TRP A 91 1.50 -13.94 -7.41
C TRP A 91 0.56 -14.55 -6.35
N GLY A 92 0.68 -14.16 -5.08
CA GLY A 92 -0.21 -14.65 -4.03
C GLY A 92 -1.68 -14.32 -4.31
N VAL A 93 -1.94 -13.12 -4.84
CA VAL A 93 -3.27 -12.68 -5.26
C VAL A 93 -3.81 -13.51 -6.44
N PHE A 94 -2.98 -13.80 -7.44
CA PHE A 94 -3.33 -14.69 -8.54
C PHE A 94 -3.68 -16.10 -8.05
N LEU A 95 -2.90 -16.62 -7.10
CA LEU A 95 -3.15 -17.91 -6.46
C LEU A 95 -4.45 -17.91 -5.66
N LEU A 96 -4.77 -16.83 -4.94
CA LEU A 96 -6.06 -16.68 -4.27
C LEU A 96 -7.21 -16.70 -5.27
N TYR A 97 -7.07 -16.00 -6.41
CA TYR A 97 -8.06 -16.04 -7.48
C TYR A 97 -8.26 -17.46 -8.03
N LEU A 98 -7.17 -18.19 -8.33
CA LEU A 98 -7.23 -19.57 -8.83
C LEU A 98 -7.80 -20.55 -7.80
N ALA A 99 -7.50 -20.34 -6.52
CA ALA A 99 -8.09 -21.13 -5.46
C ALA A 99 -9.61 -20.86 -5.37
N ALA A 100 -9.99 -19.59 -5.31
CA ALA A 100 -11.38 -19.15 -5.23
C ALA A 100 -12.20 -19.60 -6.44
N SER A 101 -11.60 -19.64 -7.64
CA SER A 101 -12.25 -20.08 -8.87
C SER A 101 -12.64 -21.58 -8.87
N ASN A 102 -12.07 -22.36 -7.95
CA ASN A 102 -12.28 -23.79 -7.79
C ASN A 102 -13.02 -24.17 -6.49
N VAL A 103 -13.43 -23.19 -5.68
CA VAL A 103 -14.23 -23.39 -4.46
C VAL A 103 -15.70 -23.13 -4.81
N PRO A 104 -16.66 -23.97 -4.35
CA PRO A 104 -18.08 -23.73 -4.57
C PRO A 104 -18.47 -22.30 -4.20
N ARG A 105 -19.21 -21.63 -5.08
CA ARG A 105 -19.53 -20.21 -4.94
C ARG A 105 -20.17 -19.88 -3.59
N GLU A 106 -21.10 -20.70 -3.13
CA GLU A 106 -21.77 -20.51 -1.84
C GLU A 106 -20.77 -20.47 -0.68
N THR A 107 -19.87 -21.46 -0.62
CA THR A 107 -18.81 -21.54 0.39
C THR A 107 -17.92 -20.31 0.35
N LEU A 108 -17.53 -19.88 -0.85
CA LEU A 108 -16.66 -18.71 -1.05
C LEU A 108 -17.33 -17.42 -0.59
N ILE A 109 -18.59 -17.21 -0.97
CA ILE A 109 -19.36 -16.01 -0.60
C ILE A 109 -19.66 -15.99 0.91
N MET A 110 -19.95 -17.15 1.51
CA MET A 110 -20.06 -17.27 2.97
C MET A 110 -18.75 -16.91 3.67
N ALA A 111 -17.62 -17.43 3.20
CA ALA A 111 -16.30 -17.14 3.76
C ALA A 111 -15.93 -15.66 3.65
N LEU A 112 -16.36 -14.98 2.58
CA LEU A 112 -16.23 -13.53 2.44
C LEU A 112 -17.08 -12.74 3.43
N PHE A 113 -18.30 -13.22 3.69
CA PHE A 113 -19.26 -12.53 4.53
C PHE A 113 -18.96 -12.70 6.03
N GLN A 114 -18.60 -13.90 6.48
CA GLN A 114 -18.46 -14.24 7.92
C GLN A 114 -17.56 -13.30 8.75
N PRO A 115 -16.41 -12.80 8.25
CA PRO A 115 -15.57 -11.87 9.01
C PRO A 115 -16.20 -10.48 9.14
N ALA A 116 -17.07 -10.09 8.20
CA ALA A 116 -17.57 -8.72 8.11
C ALA A 116 -18.44 -8.32 9.31
N PRO A 117 -19.38 -9.14 9.82
CA PRO A 117 -20.09 -8.85 11.06
C PRO A 117 -19.16 -8.64 12.25
N VAL A 118 -18.09 -9.45 12.39
CA VAL A 118 -17.12 -9.32 13.48
C VAL A 118 -16.33 -8.01 13.36
N ILE A 119 -15.87 -7.68 12.14
CA ILE A 119 -15.16 -6.43 11.86
C ILE A 119 -16.05 -5.22 12.10
N ALA A 120 -17.31 -5.28 11.67
CA ALA A 120 -18.31 -4.25 11.87
C ALA A 120 -18.59 -4.06 13.37
N ALA A 121 -18.93 -5.13 14.09
CA ALA A 121 -19.20 -5.10 15.53
C ALA A 121 -18.03 -4.50 16.32
N TYR A 122 -16.82 -4.94 16.02
CA TYR A 122 -15.62 -4.45 16.67
C TYR A 122 -15.34 -2.98 16.35
N GLY A 123 -15.47 -2.57 15.09
CA GLY A 123 -15.35 -1.16 14.70
C GLY A 123 -16.38 -0.25 15.39
N MET A 124 -17.64 -0.72 15.49
CA MET A 124 -18.70 -0.01 16.20
C MET A 124 -18.39 0.09 17.70
N TYR A 125 -17.98 -1.01 18.33
CA TYR A 125 -17.58 -1.02 19.74
C TYR A 125 -16.50 0.03 20.01
N GLN A 126 -15.44 0.07 19.20
CA GLN A 126 -14.36 1.02 19.37
C GLN A 126 -14.81 2.47 19.17
N GLN A 127 -15.67 2.72 18.20
CA GLN A 127 -16.20 4.06 17.94
C GLN A 127 -17.07 4.55 19.09
N ILE A 128 -17.88 3.67 19.68
CA ILE A 128 -18.73 3.98 20.84
C ILE A 128 -17.89 4.19 22.10
N ARG A 129 -16.95 3.28 22.37
CA ARG A 129 -16.13 3.31 23.59
C ARG A 129 -14.94 4.27 23.52
N CYS A 130 -14.63 4.80 22.34
CA CYS A 130 -13.41 5.58 22.07
C CYS A 130 -12.13 4.90 22.61
N ARG A 131 -12.15 3.57 22.70
CA ARG A 131 -11.09 2.76 23.28
C ARG A 131 -11.03 1.43 22.55
N ASP A 132 -9.83 1.03 22.20
CA ASP A 132 -9.58 -0.33 21.73
C ASP A 132 -9.53 -1.26 22.97
N PRO A 133 -10.27 -2.39 23.00
CA PRO A 133 -10.12 -3.38 24.07
C PRO A 133 -8.67 -3.78 24.30
N ILE A 134 -7.89 -3.84 23.22
CA ILE A 134 -6.50 -4.29 23.27
C ILE A 134 -5.56 -3.16 23.70
N ASP A 135 -6.01 -1.90 23.73
CA ASP A 135 -5.23 -0.79 24.31
C ASP A 135 -5.02 -0.96 25.81
N HIS A 136 -5.75 -1.86 26.49
CA HIS A 136 -5.46 -2.21 27.89
C HIS A 136 -4.02 -2.73 28.07
N TRP A 137 -3.50 -3.43 27.05
CA TRP A 137 -2.19 -4.07 27.04
C TRP A 137 -1.11 -3.24 26.35
N VAL A 138 -1.45 -2.02 25.92
CA VAL A 138 -0.56 -1.13 25.18
C VAL A 138 -0.26 0.10 26.03
N ASP A 139 1.00 0.55 25.97
CA ASP A 139 1.54 1.75 26.61
C ASP A 139 0.59 2.96 26.49
N ASP A 140 0.45 3.73 27.57
CA ASP A 140 -0.39 4.92 27.66
C ASP A 140 -0.02 5.99 26.62
N LEU A 141 1.24 6.04 26.18
CA LEU A 141 1.70 6.97 25.16
C LEU A 141 1.13 6.62 23.77
N LEU A 142 1.13 5.33 23.43
CA LEU A 142 0.48 4.79 22.23
C LEU A 142 -1.05 4.92 22.32
N ARG A 143 -1.61 4.72 23.51
CA ARG A 143 -3.04 4.91 23.78
C ARG A 143 -3.47 6.36 23.51
N ASN A 144 -2.70 7.34 23.98
CA ASN A 144 -2.99 8.76 23.76
C ASN A 144 -2.85 9.14 22.27
N HIS A 145 -1.84 8.61 21.58
CA HIS A 145 -1.68 8.81 20.14
C HIS A 145 -2.85 8.19 19.35
N ARG A 146 -3.34 7.00 19.75
CA ARG A 146 -4.48 6.32 19.11
C ARG A 146 -5.81 7.03 19.34
N LYS A 147 -6.04 7.61 20.53
CA LYS A 147 -7.23 8.44 20.81
C LYS A 147 -7.34 9.61 19.82
N ALA A 148 -6.22 10.21 19.44
CA ALA A 148 -6.18 11.30 18.46
C ALA A 148 -6.52 10.84 17.03
N LEU A 149 -6.24 9.57 16.68
CA LEU A 149 -6.33 9.05 15.31
C LEU A 149 -7.74 8.59 14.87
N ARG A 150 -8.73 8.57 15.77
CA ARG A 150 -10.16 8.24 15.54
C ARG A 150 -10.39 6.90 14.78
N SER A 151 -10.84 5.88 15.52
CA SER A 151 -11.27 4.53 15.07
C SER A 151 -10.19 3.65 14.41
N TYR A 152 -9.85 2.54 15.05
CA TYR A 152 -8.83 1.57 14.61
C TYR A 152 -9.44 0.16 14.48
N SER A 153 -10.23 -0.09 13.45
CA SER A 153 -10.76 -1.45 13.23
C SER A 153 -9.62 -2.47 13.04
N PHE A 154 -9.96 -3.76 12.91
CA PHE A 154 -9.01 -4.79 12.46
C PHE A 154 -8.30 -4.48 11.13
N LEU A 155 -8.77 -3.47 10.40
CA LEU A 155 -8.19 -3.06 9.12
C LEU A 155 -7.46 -1.71 9.23
N GLY A 156 -7.35 -1.15 10.43
CA GLY A 156 -6.77 0.16 10.65
C GLY A 156 -7.84 1.25 10.64
N ASN A 157 -7.71 2.24 9.76
CA ASN A 157 -8.60 3.40 9.76
C ASN A 157 -10.02 3.08 9.22
N SER A 158 -10.95 4.00 9.44
CA SER A 158 -12.35 3.86 8.98
C SER A 158 -12.49 3.72 7.46
N ASN A 159 -11.58 4.26 6.66
CA ASN A 159 -11.62 4.13 5.19
C ASN A 159 -11.29 2.70 4.75
N TYR A 160 -10.34 2.04 5.41
CA TYR A 160 -10.00 0.65 5.16
C TYR A 160 -11.12 -0.29 5.56
N THR A 161 -11.74 -0.05 6.73
CA THR A 161 -12.96 -0.75 7.15
C THR A 161 -14.08 -0.58 6.14
N GLY A 162 -14.39 0.67 5.78
CA GLY A 162 -15.44 0.98 4.83
C GLY A 162 -15.21 0.29 3.50
N SER A 163 -13.97 0.33 3.00
CA SER A 163 -13.58 -0.33 1.75
C SER A 163 -13.76 -1.84 1.77
N TYR A 164 -13.46 -2.50 2.89
CA TYR A 164 -13.69 -3.95 3.04
C TYR A 164 -15.18 -4.30 3.07
N LEU A 165 -15.97 -3.54 3.83
CA LEU A 165 -17.40 -3.80 3.99
C LEU A 165 -18.20 -3.60 2.70
N VAL A 166 -17.70 -2.82 1.71
CA VAL A 166 -18.33 -2.66 0.39
C VAL A 166 -18.60 -4.02 -0.25
N GLY A 167 -17.57 -4.86 -0.40
CA GLY A 167 -17.74 -6.19 -0.99
C GLY A 167 -18.59 -7.10 -0.12
N SER A 168 -18.39 -7.05 1.20
CA SER A 168 -19.12 -7.90 2.14
C SER A 168 -20.63 -7.66 2.16
N ILE A 169 -21.11 -6.46 1.81
CA ILE A 169 -22.55 -6.22 1.67
C ILE A 169 -23.14 -7.06 0.55
N PHE A 170 -22.50 -7.11 -0.62
CA PHE A 170 -22.97 -7.94 -1.74
C PHE A 170 -22.92 -9.43 -1.39
N ALA A 171 -21.87 -9.86 -0.67
CA ALA A 171 -21.78 -11.22 -0.15
C ALA A 171 -22.91 -11.54 0.85
N GLY A 172 -23.25 -10.59 1.74
CA GLY A 172 -24.32 -10.75 2.70
C GLY A 172 -25.71 -10.79 2.05
N VAL A 173 -25.96 -9.95 1.05
CA VAL A 173 -27.22 -10.01 0.28
C VAL A 173 -27.35 -11.34 -0.45
N TYR A 174 -26.26 -11.84 -1.06
CA TYR A 174 -26.25 -13.18 -1.66
C TYR A 174 -26.61 -14.25 -0.62
N CYS A 175 -26.00 -14.23 0.57
CA CYS A 175 -26.28 -15.19 1.64
C CYS A 175 -27.74 -15.14 2.10
N VAL A 176 -28.33 -13.94 2.22
CA VAL A 176 -29.74 -13.77 2.59
C VAL A 176 -30.68 -14.32 1.51
N ALA A 177 -30.40 -14.01 0.25
CA ALA A 177 -31.27 -14.36 -0.87
C ALA A 177 -31.19 -15.85 -1.26
N ASN A 178 -30.00 -16.46 -1.18
CA ASN A 178 -29.76 -17.80 -1.74
C ASN A 178 -29.50 -18.88 -0.68
N ILE A 179 -29.08 -18.52 0.54
CA ILE A 179 -28.68 -19.50 1.57
C ILE A 179 -29.69 -19.53 2.71
N SER A 180 -29.87 -18.40 3.41
CA SER A 180 -30.80 -18.34 4.54
C SER A 180 -31.15 -16.92 4.96
N LEU A 181 -32.42 -16.68 5.26
CA LEU A 181 -32.89 -15.43 5.89
C LEU A 181 -32.22 -15.15 7.25
N TRP A 182 -31.65 -16.16 7.91
CA TRP A 182 -30.90 -15.99 9.17
C TRP A 182 -29.66 -15.09 9.03
N PHE A 183 -29.18 -14.84 7.81
CA PHE A 183 -28.08 -13.89 7.57
C PHE A 183 -28.51 -12.41 7.66
N THR A 184 -29.82 -12.12 7.68
CA THR A 184 -30.37 -10.74 7.72
C THR A 184 -29.85 -9.89 8.88
N PRO A 185 -29.86 -10.34 10.16
CA PRO A 185 -29.32 -9.54 11.26
C PRO A 185 -27.83 -9.23 11.10
N PHE A 186 -27.05 -10.17 10.57
CA PHE A 186 -25.62 -9.98 10.32
C PHE A 186 -25.39 -8.98 9.17
N LEU A 187 -26.22 -9.01 8.13
CA LEU A 187 -26.15 -8.03 7.04
C LEU A 187 -26.53 -6.64 7.55
N GLY A 188 -27.57 -6.53 8.38
CA GLY A 188 -27.93 -5.28 9.06
C GLY A 188 -26.75 -4.71 9.87
N LEU A 189 -26.05 -5.57 10.62
CA LEU A 189 -24.85 -5.18 11.37
C LEU A 189 -23.74 -4.64 10.48
N VAL A 190 -23.50 -5.28 9.33
CA VAL A 190 -22.50 -4.84 8.33
C VAL A 190 -22.88 -3.49 7.72
N ILE A 191 -24.15 -3.27 7.38
CA ILE A 191 -24.65 -2.01 6.83
C ILE A 191 -24.51 -0.87 7.86
N VAL A 192 -24.91 -1.10 9.11
CA VAL A 192 -24.73 -0.12 10.20
C VAL A 192 -23.25 0.16 10.43
N GLY A 193 -22.42 -0.88 10.45
CA GLY A 193 -20.95 -0.76 10.56
C GLY A 193 -20.37 0.11 9.45
N LEU A 194 -20.79 -0.12 8.20
CA LEU A 194 -20.40 0.72 7.06
C LEU A 194 -20.85 2.17 7.28
N ALA A 195 -22.11 2.40 7.64
CA ALA A 195 -22.66 3.74 7.89
C ALA A 195 -21.91 4.50 9.01
N MET A 196 -21.39 3.78 10.01
CA MET A 196 -20.60 4.35 11.09
C MET A 196 -19.19 4.77 10.66
N THR A 197 -18.63 4.17 9.61
CA THR A 197 -17.31 4.57 9.06
C THR A 197 -17.29 5.98 8.50
N ARG A 198 -18.45 6.53 8.10
CA ARG A 198 -18.60 7.84 7.42
C ARG A 198 -17.80 7.90 6.11
N CYS A 199 -17.51 6.76 5.51
CA CYS A 199 -16.71 6.64 4.29
C CYS A 199 -17.59 6.85 3.04
N ARG A 200 -17.65 8.09 2.55
CA ARG A 200 -18.49 8.47 1.40
C ARG A 200 -18.19 7.68 0.13
N GLY A 201 -16.91 7.41 -0.16
CA GLY A 201 -16.53 6.63 -1.34
C GLY A 201 -17.04 5.19 -1.28
N ALA A 202 -17.09 4.60 -0.08
CA ALA A 202 -17.66 3.27 0.13
C ALA A 202 -19.20 3.29 -0.04
N TYR A 203 -19.90 4.34 0.40
CA TYR A 203 -21.35 4.48 0.17
C TYR A 203 -21.66 4.59 -1.31
N LEU A 204 -20.90 5.43 -2.01
CA LEU A 204 -21.03 5.62 -3.45
C LEU A 204 -20.81 4.32 -4.22
N ALA A 205 -19.78 3.57 -3.83
CA ALA A 205 -19.45 2.27 -4.39
C ALA A 205 -20.59 1.25 -4.22
N VAL A 206 -21.18 1.15 -3.02
CA VAL A 206 -22.32 0.26 -2.77
C VAL A 206 -23.53 0.65 -3.63
N VAL A 207 -23.86 1.94 -3.68
CA VAL A 207 -24.98 2.44 -4.50
C VAL A 207 -24.75 2.11 -5.98
N ILE A 208 -23.59 2.45 -6.54
CA ILE A 208 -23.28 2.15 -7.96
C ILE A 208 -23.25 0.64 -8.22
N GLY A 209 -22.72 -0.17 -7.30
CA GLY A 209 -22.71 -1.63 -7.44
C GLY A 209 -24.12 -2.22 -7.55
N PHE A 210 -25.07 -1.76 -6.74
CA PHE A 210 -26.47 -2.18 -6.86
C PHE A 210 -27.13 -1.63 -8.13
N MET A 211 -26.82 -0.39 -8.53
CA MET A 211 -27.30 0.17 -9.81
C MET A 211 -26.85 -0.65 -11.00
N GLY A 212 -25.56 -1.01 -11.08
CA GLY A 212 -25.03 -1.72 -12.25
C GLY A 212 -25.59 -3.13 -12.45
N VAL A 213 -26.40 -3.62 -11.52
CA VAL A 213 -26.81 -5.02 -11.44
C VAL A 213 -28.33 -5.20 -11.30
N VAL A 214 -29.03 -4.19 -10.79
CA VAL A 214 -30.49 -4.19 -10.66
C VAL A 214 -31.07 -3.03 -11.47
N PRO A 215 -31.33 -3.23 -12.78
CA PRO A 215 -31.88 -2.21 -13.68
C PRO A 215 -33.16 -1.56 -13.14
N GLU A 216 -34.02 -2.36 -12.50
CA GLU A 216 -35.31 -1.94 -11.95
C GLU A 216 -35.16 -0.94 -10.80
N ALA A 217 -34.01 -0.93 -10.11
CA ALA A 217 -33.73 -0.03 -9.00
C ALA A 217 -33.16 1.34 -9.45
N TRP A 218 -32.88 1.54 -10.74
CA TRP A 218 -32.21 2.75 -11.24
C TRP A 218 -32.88 4.06 -10.82
N PRO A 219 -34.22 4.24 -10.87
CA PRO A 219 -34.83 5.52 -10.52
C PRO A 219 -34.59 5.93 -9.06
N ILE A 220 -34.73 4.98 -8.13
CA ILE A 220 -34.51 5.19 -6.69
C ILE A 220 -33.03 5.47 -6.42
N MET A 221 -32.16 4.74 -7.11
CA MET A 221 -30.73 4.81 -6.88
C MET A 221 -30.09 6.05 -7.50
N ILE A 222 -30.60 6.56 -8.63
CA ILE A 222 -30.21 7.87 -9.20
C ILE A 222 -30.56 9.01 -8.21
N ALA A 223 -31.74 8.94 -7.57
CA ALA A 223 -32.13 9.92 -6.57
C ALA A 223 -31.20 9.88 -5.34
N LEU A 224 -30.89 8.68 -4.83
CA LEU A 224 -29.94 8.50 -3.73
C LEU A 224 -28.52 8.95 -4.09
N PHE A 225 -28.06 8.65 -5.31
CA PHE A 225 -26.77 9.08 -5.84
C PHE A 225 -26.68 10.62 -5.90
N SER A 226 -27.71 11.27 -6.46
CA SER A 226 -27.79 12.72 -6.56
C SER A 226 -27.74 13.38 -5.17
N ALA A 227 -28.48 12.84 -4.20
CA ALA A 227 -28.43 13.30 -2.81
C ALA A 227 -27.04 13.12 -2.18
N LEU A 228 -26.39 11.96 -2.40
CA LEU A 228 -25.03 11.70 -1.91
C LEU A 228 -23.99 12.64 -2.52
N VAL A 229 -24.07 12.95 -3.81
CA VAL A 229 -23.19 13.90 -4.49
C VAL A 229 -23.37 15.31 -3.91
N ILE A 230 -24.61 15.75 -3.73
CA ILE A 230 -24.95 17.07 -3.14
C ILE A 230 -24.42 17.18 -1.70
N VAL A 231 -24.63 16.16 -0.86
CA VAL A 231 -24.12 16.12 0.52
C VAL A 231 -22.59 16.04 0.56
N SER A 232 -21.99 15.39 -0.45
CA SER A 232 -20.54 15.23 -0.55
C SER A 232 -19.82 16.50 -1.00
N TRP A 233 -20.47 17.34 -1.80
CA TRP A 233 -19.92 18.58 -2.37
C TRP A 233 -19.48 19.61 -1.30
N LYS A 234 -20.03 19.54 -0.08
CA LYS A 234 -19.73 20.51 1.01
C LYS A 234 -18.27 20.53 1.50
N ARG A 235 -17.36 19.67 1.01
CA ARG A 235 -15.92 19.70 1.34
C ARG A 235 -15.06 19.75 0.09
N TRP A 236 -14.59 20.94 -0.27
CA TRP A 236 -13.81 21.20 -1.49
C TRP A 236 -12.32 20.82 -1.36
N GLU A 237 -11.75 20.93 -0.16
CA GLU A 237 -10.32 20.69 0.11
C GLU A 237 -9.83 19.28 -0.29
N PRO A 238 -10.57 18.18 0.01
CA PRO A 238 -10.14 16.83 -0.39
C PRO A 238 -10.17 16.58 -1.90
N VAL A 239 -11.05 17.28 -2.63
CA VAL A 239 -11.15 17.14 -4.10
C VAL A 239 -9.96 17.79 -4.77
N VAL A 240 -9.62 19.01 -4.35
CA VAL A 240 -8.46 19.76 -4.85
C VAL A 240 -7.15 18.98 -4.62
N ALA A 241 -6.99 18.35 -3.44
CA ALA A 241 -5.86 17.47 -3.16
C ALA A 241 -5.78 16.29 -4.15
N ARG A 242 -6.91 15.59 -4.37
CA ARG A 242 -6.98 14.43 -5.27
C ARG A 242 -6.67 14.82 -6.72
N VAL A 243 -7.21 15.94 -7.20
CA VAL A 243 -6.90 16.46 -8.54
C VAL A 243 -5.41 16.77 -8.68
N HIS A 244 -4.77 17.32 -7.65
CA HIS A 244 -3.32 17.53 -7.67
C HIS A 244 -2.55 16.22 -7.80
N PHE A 245 -2.88 15.21 -6.99
CA PHE A 245 -2.21 13.91 -7.09
C PHE A 245 -2.45 13.23 -8.45
N LEU A 246 -3.67 13.36 -9.00
CA LEU A 246 -3.97 12.91 -10.36
C LEU A 246 -3.14 13.65 -11.41
N ASN A 247 -2.90 14.96 -11.25
CA ASN A 247 -2.04 15.72 -12.16
C ASN A 247 -0.57 15.30 -12.06
N VAL A 248 -0.09 14.98 -10.84
CA VAL A 248 1.25 14.41 -10.66
C VAL A 248 1.34 13.04 -11.32
N GLY A 249 0.37 12.16 -11.05
CA GLY A 249 0.27 10.85 -11.69
C GLY A 249 0.20 10.95 -13.22
N TRP A 250 -0.58 11.88 -13.75
CA TRP A 250 -0.67 12.14 -15.19
C TRP A 250 0.68 12.58 -15.78
N THR A 251 1.43 13.41 -15.05
CA THR A 251 2.78 13.82 -15.47
C THR A 251 3.72 12.62 -15.53
N MET A 252 3.71 11.77 -14.50
CA MET A 252 4.48 10.53 -14.48
C MET A 252 4.08 9.57 -15.60
N PHE A 253 2.78 9.41 -15.84
CA PHE A 253 2.25 8.52 -16.87
C PHE A 253 2.71 8.95 -18.26
N LYS A 254 2.70 10.25 -18.58
CA LYS A 254 3.18 10.76 -19.87
C LYS A 254 4.66 10.45 -20.12
N GLU A 255 5.48 10.44 -19.08
CA GLU A 255 6.92 10.14 -19.22
C GLU A 255 7.18 8.67 -19.60
N ARG A 256 6.30 7.74 -19.20
CA ARG A 256 6.37 6.31 -19.55
C ARG A 256 5.01 5.72 -19.90
N PHE A 257 4.42 6.24 -20.96
CA PHE A 257 3.04 5.97 -21.34
C PHE A 257 2.70 4.48 -21.53
N LEU A 258 3.53 3.72 -22.26
CA LEU A 258 3.23 2.34 -22.59
C LEU A 258 3.50 1.36 -21.44
N PHE A 259 4.69 1.45 -20.85
CA PHE A 259 5.21 0.44 -19.92
C PHE A 259 5.10 0.82 -18.43
N GLY A 260 4.87 2.10 -18.14
CA GLY A 260 4.88 2.63 -16.77
C GLY A 260 6.27 2.61 -16.14
N TRP A 261 6.31 2.86 -14.83
CA TRP A 261 7.53 2.99 -14.05
C TRP A 261 7.90 1.76 -13.21
N GLY A 262 7.10 0.70 -13.26
CA GLY A 262 7.21 -0.50 -12.44
C GLY A 262 6.45 -0.40 -11.09
N PRO A 263 6.39 -1.51 -10.33
CA PRO A 263 5.65 -1.61 -9.07
C PRO A 263 6.08 -0.55 -8.04
N ASN A 264 5.11 0.02 -7.34
CA ASN A 264 5.28 1.05 -6.29
C ASN A 264 5.97 2.35 -6.74
N ALA A 265 6.20 2.55 -8.04
CA ALA A 265 6.98 3.69 -8.52
C ALA A 265 6.31 5.06 -8.29
N PHE A 266 4.97 5.11 -8.22
CA PHE A 266 4.26 6.35 -7.91
C PHE A 266 4.79 6.97 -6.62
N ARG A 267 4.91 6.17 -5.56
CA ARG A 267 5.34 6.66 -4.23
C ARG A 267 6.78 7.17 -4.25
N ARG A 268 7.65 6.48 -4.98
CA ARG A 268 9.08 6.79 -5.07
C ARG A 268 9.34 8.10 -5.79
N LYS A 269 8.54 8.40 -6.81
CA LYS A 269 8.71 9.57 -7.65
C LYS A 269 7.82 10.75 -7.30
N LEU A 270 6.85 10.55 -6.42
CA LEU A 270 5.86 11.56 -6.07
C LEU A 270 6.52 12.90 -5.71
N PHE A 271 7.46 12.90 -4.76
CA PHE A 271 8.11 14.12 -4.28
C PHE A 271 8.95 14.81 -5.35
N LYS A 272 9.74 14.03 -6.10
CA LYS A 272 10.59 14.55 -7.19
C LYS A 272 9.76 15.14 -8.33
N THR A 273 8.71 14.43 -8.76
CA THR A 273 7.80 14.89 -9.82
C THR A 273 7.04 16.12 -9.38
N GLN A 274 6.55 16.13 -8.14
CA GLN A 274 5.88 17.28 -7.57
C GLN A 274 6.83 18.49 -7.52
N ALA A 275 8.05 18.34 -7.02
CA ALA A 275 9.06 19.40 -6.98
C ALA A 275 9.35 19.98 -8.37
N TYR A 276 9.51 19.10 -9.37
CA TYR A 276 9.67 19.50 -10.77
C TYR A 276 8.48 20.31 -11.29
N MET A 277 7.25 19.85 -11.08
CA MET A 277 6.05 20.58 -11.49
C MET A 277 5.95 21.96 -10.82
N ASN A 278 6.36 22.06 -9.56
CA ASN A 278 6.31 23.30 -8.79
C ASN A 278 7.34 24.32 -9.26
N GLN A 279 8.51 23.87 -9.72
CA GLN A 279 9.49 24.75 -10.35
C GLN A 279 9.00 25.27 -11.69
N LYS A 280 8.33 24.41 -12.47
CA LYS A 280 7.80 24.78 -13.78
C LYS A 280 6.61 25.73 -13.70
N ASP A 281 5.72 25.52 -12.73
CA ASP A 281 4.60 26.43 -12.42
C ASP A 281 4.35 26.54 -10.91
N PRO A 282 4.91 27.56 -10.25
CA PRO A 282 4.72 27.80 -8.81
C PRO A 282 3.26 28.04 -8.41
N ARG A 283 2.38 28.43 -9.35
CA ARG A 283 0.97 28.70 -9.08
C ARG A 283 0.21 27.44 -8.69
N ILE A 284 0.68 26.26 -9.12
CA ILE A 284 0.07 24.97 -8.81
C ILE A 284 0.05 24.75 -7.29
N LEU A 285 1.20 24.84 -6.61
CA LEU A 285 1.25 24.77 -5.13
C LEU A 285 0.67 25.99 -4.45
N GLY A 286 0.91 27.19 -4.99
CA GLY A 286 0.42 28.44 -4.40
C GLY A 286 -1.10 28.41 -4.23
N THR A 287 -1.80 27.88 -5.23
CA THR A 287 -3.26 27.69 -5.18
C THR A 287 -3.69 26.65 -4.16
N LEU A 288 -2.95 25.52 -4.06
CA LEU A 288 -3.23 24.44 -3.11
C LEU A 288 -3.02 24.87 -1.65
N LYS A 289 -1.94 25.62 -1.36
CA LYS A 289 -1.67 26.18 -0.05
C LYS A 289 -2.75 27.17 0.37
N LYS A 290 -3.14 28.08 -0.53
CA LYS A 290 -4.15 29.12 -0.24
C LYS A 290 -5.57 28.56 -0.10
N LYS A 291 -6.00 27.67 -1.00
CA LYS A 291 -7.40 27.21 -1.06
C LYS A 291 -7.70 25.99 -0.20
N ALA A 292 -6.72 25.10 -0.01
CA ALA A 292 -6.96 23.81 0.63
C ALA A 292 -6.18 23.62 1.95
N ARG A 293 -5.41 24.63 2.38
CA ARG A 293 -4.48 24.54 3.54
C ARG A 293 -3.60 23.28 3.49
N ILE A 294 -3.35 22.78 2.29
CA ILE A 294 -2.53 21.58 2.10
C ILE A 294 -1.09 22.05 2.23
N HIS A 295 -0.53 21.86 3.42
CA HIS A 295 0.91 21.84 3.61
C HIS A 295 1.43 20.60 2.87
N THR A 296 1.76 20.77 1.60
CA THR A 296 2.28 19.70 0.77
C THR A 296 3.59 19.16 1.35
N PRO A 297 3.87 17.86 1.22
CA PRO A 297 3.01 16.73 0.83
C PRO A 297 2.71 15.81 2.03
N LEU A 298 1.44 15.39 2.18
CA LEU A 298 1.02 14.43 3.22
C LEU A 298 0.59 13.06 2.66
N ALA A 299 0.14 12.98 1.40
CA ALA A 299 -0.32 11.71 0.85
C ALA A 299 0.84 10.94 0.20
N ARG A 300 1.02 9.69 0.60
CA ARG A 300 2.05 8.77 0.07
C ARG A 300 1.60 8.02 -1.18
N ARG A 301 0.38 8.29 -1.63
CA ARG A 301 -0.37 7.53 -2.62
C ARG A 301 -1.47 8.42 -3.24
N MET A 302 -1.93 8.11 -4.45
CA MET A 302 -2.81 8.96 -5.26
C MET A 302 -4.29 8.92 -4.84
N HIS A 303 -4.64 8.02 -3.92
CA HIS A 303 -6.00 7.72 -3.47
C HIS A 303 -6.93 7.33 -4.61
N ASN A 304 -6.34 6.65 -5.61
CA ASN A 304 -6.98 6.08 -6.78
C ASN A 304 -6.11 4.92 -7.31
N ASP A 305 -6.52 3.68 -7.01
CA ASP A 305 -5.81 2.45 -7.37
C ASP A 305 -5.68 2.30 -8.90
N HIS A 306 -6.68 2.74 -9.67
CA HIS A 306 -6.67 2.67 -11.13
C HIS A 306 -5.67 3.63 -11.73
N ALA A 307 -5.63 4.87 -11.26
CA ALA A 307 -4.67 5.84 -11.74
C ALA A 307 -3.23 5.40 -11.37
N GLU A 308 -3.02 4.78 -10.18
CA GLU A 308 -1.72 4.19 -9.85
C GLU A 308 -1.38 3.01 -10.78
N MET A 309 -2.37 2.25 -11.26
CA MET A 309 -2.16 1.21 -12.28
C MET A 309 -1.60 1.78 -13.57
N PHE A 310 -2.14 2.90 -14.06
CA PHE A 310 -1.61 3.60 -15.23
C PHE A 310 -0.18 4.09 -15.02
N VAL A 311 0.11 4.69 -13.87
CA VAL A 311 1.45 5.22 -13.58
C VAL A 311 2.50 4.10 -13.50
N GLU A 312 2.17 3.03 -12.77
CA GLU A 312 3.13 1.97 -12.46
C GLU A 312 3.30 1.00 -13.63
N TYR A 313 2.23 0.69 -14.36
CA TYR A 313 2.24 -0.37 -15.35
C TYR A 313 1.94 0.11 -16.77
N GLY A 314 1.70 1.41 -16.96
CA GLY A 314 1.45 2.02 -18.25
C GLY A 314 0.11 1.58 -18.85
N LEU A 315 -0.09 1.93 -20.12
CA LEU A 315 -1.31 1.61 -20.85
C LEU A 315 -1.50 0.09 -21.00
N ILE A 316 -0.42 -0.68 -21.18
CA ILE A 316 -0.50 -2.14 -21.36
C ILE A 316 -0.99 -2.80 -20.08
N GLY A 317 -0.35 -2.53 -18.95
CA GLY A 317 -0.75 -3.11 -17.68
C GLY A 317 -2.14 -2.64 -17.22
N ALA A 318 -2.48 -1.37 -17.45
CA ALA A 318 -3.84 -0.87 -17.21
C ALA A 318 -4.87 -1.55 -18.11
N GLY A 319 -4.56 -1.78 -19.38
CA GLY A 319 -5.41 -2.50 -20.33
C GLY A 319 -5.68 -3.94 -19.90
N LEU A 320 -4.64 -4.67 -19.51
CA LEU A 320 -4.77 -6.02 -18.95
C LEU A 320 -5.61 -6.01 -17.66
N TRP A 321 -5.38 -5.05 -16.78
CA TRP A 321 -6.19 -4.86 -15.57
C TRP A 321 -7.68 -4.67 -15.90
N PHE A 322 -8.02 -3.75 -16.80
CA PHE A 322 -9.43 -3.54 -17.18
C PHE A 322 -10.04 -4.73 -17.90
N ALA A 323 -9.23 -5.49 -18.66
CA ALA A 323 -9.68 -6.74 -19.27
C ALA A 323 -10.06 -7.79 -18.21
N ILE A 324 -9.27 -7.93 -17.13
CA ILE A 324 -9.59 -8.82 -16.00
C ILE A 324 -10.93 -8.42 -15.37
N VAL A 325 -11.10 -7.13 -15.03
CA VAL A 325 -12.34 -6.63 -14.42
C VAL A 325 -13.52 -6.83 -15.35
N GLY A 326 -13.38 -6.43 -16.62
CA GLY A 326 -14.45 -6.51 -17.61
C GLY A 326 -14.90 -7.94 -17.90
N LEU A 327 -13.95 -8.87 -18.04
CA LEU A 327 -14.28 -10.29 -18.26
C LEU A 327 -14.84 -10.96 -17.01
N GLY A 328 -14.34 -10.64 -15.82
CA GLY A 328 -14.93 -11.13 -14.57
C GLY A 328 -16.37 -10.63 -14.38
N MET A 329 -16.65 -9.36 -14.69
CA MET A 329 -18.00 -8.82 -14.70
C MET A 329 -18.89 -9.50 -15.75
N TYR A 330 -18.40 -9.67 -16.97
CA TYR A 330 -19.12 -10.34 -18.06
C TYR A 330 -19.48 -11.78 -17.68
N GLN A 331 -18.52 -12.55 -17.15
CA GLN A 331 -18.75 -13.91 -16.68
C GLN A 331 -19.82 -13.96 -15.58
N ALA A 332 -19.70 -13.11 -14.56
CA ALA A 332 -20.70 -13.04 -13.49
C ALA A 332 -22.10 -12.69 -14.01
N ILE A 333 -22.23 -11.72 -14.91
CA ILE A 333 -23.52 -11.31 -15.50
C ILE A 333 -24.10 -12.42 -16.37
N SER A 334 -23.30 -12.99 -17.28
CA SER A 334 -23.73 -14.05 -18.19
C SER A 334 -24.15 -15.33 -17.47
N GLY A 335 -23.54 -15.63 -16.31
CA GLY A 335 -23.95 -16.73 -15.43
C GLY A 335 -25.14 -16.42 -14.53
N GLY A 336 -25.71 -15.21 -14.58
CA GLY A 336 -26.79 -14.79 -13.68
C GLY A 336 -26.35 -14.54 -12.23
N HIS A 337 -25.05 -14.39 -11.98
CA HIS A 337 -24.46 -14.14 -10.66
C HIS A 337 -24.40 -12.65 -10.36
N TRP A 338 -25.57 -12.02 -10.36
CA TRP A 338 -25.76 -10.58 -10.22
C TRP A 338 -25.03 -9.99 -8.99
N TYR A 339 -25.17 -10.60 -7.82
CA TYR A 339 -24.51 -10.10 -6.60
C TYR A 339 -22.97 -10.16 -6.68
N VAL A 340 -22.41 -11.13 -7.41
CA VAL A 340 -20.95 -11.22 -7.66
C VAL A 340 -20.52 -10.07 -8.56
N ALA A 341 -21.23 -9.84 -9.66
CA ALA A 341 -20.97 -8.70 -10.56
C ALA A 341 -21.06 -7.36 -9.81
N GLY A 342 -22.03 -7.22 -8.90
CA GLY A 342 -22.23 -6.02 -8.09
C GLY A 342 -21.08 -5.79 -7.11
N GLY A 343 -20.58 -6.86 -6.48
CA GLY A 343 -19.39 -6.82 -5.64
C GLY A 343 -18.14 -6.38 -6.41
N ILE A 344 -17.89 -6.94 -7.59
CA ILE A 344 -16.76 -6.57 -8.47
C ILE A 344 -16.85 -5.08 -8.85
N LEU A 345 -18.02 -4.64 -9.31
CA LEU A 345 -18.25 -3.25 -9.70
C LEU A 345 -18.09 -2.30 -8.51
N ALA A 346 -18.73 -2.60 -7.39
CA ALA A 346 -18.66 -1.76 -6.19
C ALA A 346 -17.22 -1.59 -5.72
N ILE A 347 -16.45 -2.68 -5.62
CA ILE A 347 -15.05 -2.58 -5.19
C ILE A 347 -14.20 -1.80 -6.21
N SER A 348 -14.44 -1.98 -7.51
CA SER A 348 -13.77 -1.19 -8.57
C SER A 348 -14.10 0.30 -8.47
N ILE A 349 -15.35 0.67 -8.19
CA ILE A 349 -15.70 2.07 -7.94
C ILE A 349 -15.04 2.59 -6.67
N ASN A 350 -14.99 1.78 -5.61
CA ASN A 350 -14.30 2.16 -4.38
C ASN A 350 -12.80 2.38 -4.61
N ALA A 351 -12.19 1.70 -5.60
CA ALA A 351 -10.81 1.86 -6.01
C ALA A 351 -10.50 3.21 -6.68
N LEU A 352 -11.51 3.97 -7.12
CA LEU A 352 -11.33 5.36 -7.53
C LEU A 352 -11.01 6.29 -6.35
N PHE A 353 -11.36 5.86 -5.13
CA PHE A 353 -11.26 6.69 -3.93
C PHE A 353 -10.23 6.22 -2.90
N PHE A 354 -9.91 4.92 -2.93
CA PHE A 354 -9.07 4.22 -1.95
C PHE A 354 -8.21 3.15 -2.63
N TYR A 355 -7.67 2.21 -1.85
CA TYR A 355 -6.78 1.13 -2.33
C TYR A 355 -7.34 -0.28 -2.06
N PRO A 356 -8.61 -0.55 -2.41
CA PRO A 356 -9.22 -1.81 -2.04
C PRO A 356 -8.63 -2.99 -2.81
N ILE A 357 -7.87 -2.80 -3.90
CA ILE A 357 -7.34 -3.92 -4.70
C ILE A 357 -5.95 -4.34 -4.22
N ARG A 358 -5.10 -3.35 -3.90
CA ARG A 358 -3.68 -3.56 -3.61
C ARG A 358 -3.39 -3.90 -2.15
N VAL A 359 -4.20 -3.40 -1.22
CA VAL A 359 -4.03 -3.67 0.22
C VAL A 359 -4.64 -5.02 0.52
N ILE A 360 -3.80 -6.04 0.76
CA ILE A 360 -4.24 -7.44 0.88
C ILE A 360 -5.45 -7.62 1.83
N GLY A 361 -5.41 -7.04 3.03
CA GLY A 361 -6.51 -7.16 4.00
C GLY A 361 -7.88 -6.63 3.52
N ILE A 362 -7.90 -5.87 2.42
CA ILE A 362 -9.12 -5.36 1.77
C ILE A 362 -9.33 -6.04 0.41
N GLY A 363 -8.24 -6.25 -0.35
CA GLY A 363 -8.25 -6.76 -1.71
C GLY A 363 -8.58 -8.21 -1.85
N ILE A 364 -8.35 -9.04 -0.82
CA ILE A 364 -8.75 -10.45 -0.89
C ILE A 364 -10.23 -10.63 -1.25
N GLY A 365 -11.10 -9.70 -0.84
CA GLY A 365 -12.52 -9.75 -1.18
C GLY A 365 -12.77 -9.59 -2.68
N PHE A 366 -12.09 -8.62 -3.31
CA PHE A 366 -12.17 -8.40 -4.75
C PHE A 366 -11.72 -9.61 -5.55
N TRP A 367 -10.58 -10.20 -5.17
CA TRP A 367 -10.00 -11.34 -5.88
C TRP A 367 -10.83 -12.61 -5.71
N ALA A 368 -11.44 -12.80 -4.55
CA ALA A 368 -12.43 -13.85 -4.35
C ALA A 368 -13.71 -13.62 -5.16
N PHE A 369 -14.23 -12.40 -5.26
CA PHE A 369 -15.37 -12.11 -6.16
C PHE A 369 -15.02 -12.40 -7.63
N LEU A 370 -13.81 -12.06 -8.07
CA LEU A 370 -13.34 -12.44 -9.41
C LEU A 370 -13.29 -13.98 -9.56
N GLY A 371 -12.78 -14.72 -8.59
CA GLY A 371 -12.81 -16.19 -8.62
C GLY A 371 -14.25 -16.74 -8.65
N ALA A 372 -15.16 -16.14 -7.89
CA ALA A 372 -16.57 -16.50 -7.81
C ALA A 372 -17.32 -16.31 -9.14
N SER A 373 -16.86 -15.37 -9.99
CA SER A 373 -17.51 -15.03 -11.26
C SER A 373 -17.56 -16.18 -12.25
N GLY A 374 -16.55 -17.05 -12.25
CA GLY A 374 -16.51 -18.27 -13.06
C GLY A 374 -16.61 -19.56 -12.25
N SER A 375 -16.70 -19.48 -10.92
CA SER A 375 -16.72 -20.67 -10.06
C SER A 375 -17.91 -21.56 -10.41
N PRO A 376 -17.71 -22.89 -10.56
CA PRO A 376 -18.80 -23.79 -10.91
C PRO A 376 -19.75 -23.99 -9.72
N GLU A 377 -20.99 -24.37 -10.00
CA GLU A 377 -21.94 -24.79 -8.96
C GLU A 377 -21.51 -26.11 -8.32
N THR A 378 -20.91 -27.00 -9.11
CA THR A 378 -20.32 -28.26 -8.65
C THR A 378 -18.88 -28.40 -9.17
N VAL A 379 -17.94 -28.74 -8.28
CA VAL A 379 -16.52 -28.83 -8.67
C VAL A 379 -16.28 -30.12 -9.46
N GLN A 380 -16.11 -30.02 -10.77
CA GLN A 380 -15.54 -31.11 -11.57
C GLN A 380 -14.01 -30.98 -11.54
N VAL A 381 -13.36 -31.82 -10.74
CA VAL A 381 -11.89 -31.87 -10.67
C VAL A 381 -11.40 -32.76 -11.81
N GLN A 382 -10.98 -32.15 -12.92
CA GLN A 382 -10.15 -32.87 -13.89
C GLN A 382 -8.69 -32.73 -13.46
N PRO A 383 -7.97 -33.81 -13.14
CA PRO A 383 -6.58 -33.72 -12.73
C PRO A 383 -5.72 -33.29 -13.93
N LEU A 384 -5.07 -32.13 -13.82
CA LEU A 384 -3.92 -31.80 -14.63
C LEU A 384 -2.69 -32.38 -13.94
N THR A 385 -2.25 -33.56 -14.38
CA THR A 385 -1.00 -34.13 -13.90
C THR A 385 0.18 -33.36 -14.49
N LEU A 386 0.60 -32.29 -13.80
CA LEU A 386 1.94 -31.77 -14.03
C LEU A 386 2.91 -32.91 -13.70
N PRO A 387 3.81 -33.29 -14.61
CA PRO A 387 4.79 -34.32 -14.31
C PRO A 387 5.56 -34.00 -13.03
N LEU A 388 5.77 -35.00 -12.17
CA LEU A 388 6.43 -34.80 -10.87
C LEU A 388 7.77 -34.07 -10.98
N TYR A 389 8.50 -34.30 -12.08
CA TYR A 389 9.78 -33.65 -12.37
C TYR A 389 9.68 -32.14 -12.63
N LEU A 390 8.50 -31.60 -12.98
CA LEU A 390 8.24 -30.16 -13.07
C LEU A 390 7.69 -29.58 -11.76
N SER A 391 6.89 -30.35 -11.02
CA SER A 391 6.30 -29.92 -9.75
C SER A 391 7.36 -29.69 -8.67
N ILE A 392 8.38 -30.56 -8.58
CA ILE A 392 9.43 -30.45 -7.54
C ILE A 392 10.26 -29.16 -7.71
N PRO A 393 10.85 -28.85 -8.88
CA PRO A 393 11.60 -27.60 -9.07
C PRO A 393 10.75 -26.36 -8.84
N LEU A 394 9.48 -26.37 -9.28
CA LEU A 394 8.58 -25.25 -9.11
C LEU A 394 8.21 -25.03 -7.64
N ALA A 395 7.93 -26.10 -6.90
CA ALA A 395 7.71 -26.04 -5.46
C ALA A 395 8.93 -25.49 -4.72
N LEU A 396 10.14 -25.90 -5.12
CA LEU A 396 11.39 -25.37 -4.57
C LEU A 396 11.55 -23.87 -4.84
N ILE A 397 11.34 -23.43 -6.08
CA ILE A 397 11.40 -22.01 -6.46
C ILE A 397 10.41 -21.19 -5.62
N VAL A 398 9.16 -21.64 -5.51
CA VAL A 398 8.14 -20.94 -4.73
C VAL A 398 8.48 -20.91 -3.24
N SER A 399 9.07 -21.98 -2.70
CA SER A 399 9.52 -22.04 -1.31
C SER A 399 10.66 -21.07 -1.05
N LEU A 400 11.63 -20.97 -1.97
CA LEU A 400 12.73 -20.01 -1.90
C LEU A 400 12.24 -18.56 -2.00
N LEU A 401 11.28 -18.28 -2.89
CA LEU A 401 10.67 -16.94 -3.00
C LEU A 401 9.88 -16.58 -1.73
N ALA A 402 9.11 -17.51 -1.17
CA ALA A 402 8.38 -17.29 0.08
C ALA A 402 9.36 -17.08 1.26
N TRP A 403 10.45 -17.84 1.30
CA TRP A 403 11.51 -17.65 2.28
C TRP A 403 12.12 -16.25 2.20
N GLU A 404 12.54 -15.83 1.00
CA GLU A 404 13.23 -14.56 0.77
C GLU A 404 12.34 -13.35 1.04
N PHE A 405 11.10 -13.37 0.53
CA PHE A 405 10.26 -12.18 0.52
C PHE A 405 9.20 -12.11 1.62
N ALA A 406 8.92 -13.22 2.30
CA ALA A 406 7.93 -13.26 3.37
C ALA A 406 8.50 -13.73 4.71
N VAL A 407 9.19 -14.88 4.76
CA VAL A 407 9.67 -15.42 6.05
C VAL A 407 10.77 -14.56 6.65
N LYS A 408 11.81 -14.20 5.88
CA LYS A 408 12.87 -13.29 6.36
C LYS A 408 12.30 -11.95 6.84
N ARG A 409 11.31 -11.40 6.12
CA ARG A 409 10.64 -10.14 6.49
C ARG A 409 9.88 -10.26 7.80
N LEU A 410 9.17 -11.37 8.04
CA LEU A 410 8.51 -11.64 9.33
C LEU A 410 9.53 -11.72 10.47
N MET A 411 10.66 -12.40 10.26
CA MET A 411 11.74 -12.47 11.24
C MET A 411 12.36 -11.08 11.50
N ALA A 412 12.57 -10.28 10.45
CA ALA A 412 13.05 -8.90 10.59
C ALA A 412 12.10 -8.04 11.44
N ILE A 413 10.78 -8.16 11.23
CA ILE A 413 9.77 -7.45 12.02
C ILE A 413 9.78 -7.92 13.48
N ALA A 414 9.98 -9.22 13.73
CA ALA A 414 10.12 -9.74 15.10
C ALA A 414 11.36 -9.14 15.80
N HIS A 415 12.49 -9.04 15.08
CA HIS A 415 13.68 -8.35 15.60
C HIS A 415 13.44 -6.86 15.84
N MET A 416 12.70 -6.16 14.97
CA MET A 416 12.32 -4.76 15.20
C MET A 416 11.47 -4.58 16.46
N PHE A 417 10.59 -5.55 16.76
CA PHE A 417 9.82 -5.54 18.00
C PHE A 417 10.73 -5.68 19.22
N ASN A 418 11.69 -6.60 19.18
CA ASN A 418 12.64 -6.78 20.27
C ASN A 418 13.61 -5.59 20.42
N TYR A 419 14.02 -4.96 19.31
CA TYR A 419 14.76 -3.70 19.32
C TYR A 419 13.98 -2.60 20.06
N ALA A 420 12.70 -2.44 19.75
CA ALA A 420 11.85 -1.46 20.42
C ALA A 420 11.67 -1.80 21.92
N LEU A 421 11.61 -3.08 22.29
CA LEU A 421 11.53 -3.52 23.68
C LEU A 421 12.84 -3.21 24.44
N ALA A 422 13.99 -3.52 23.85
CA ALA A 422 15.31 -3.21 24.41
C ALA A 422 15.48 -1.71 24.66
N GLY A 423 15.03 -0.87 23.72
CA GLY A 423 15.03 0.59 23.88
C GLY A 423 14.20 1.08 25.08
N ARG A 424 13.13 0.37 25.48
CA ARG A 424 12.31 0.74 26.66
C ARG A 424 12.99 0.45 27.98
N ILE A 425 13.79 -0.60 28.05
CA ILE A 425 14.60 -0.93 29.23
C ILE A 425 15.98 -0.28 29.19
N ASN A 426 16.23 0.58 28.19
CA ASN A 426 17.50 1.25 27.93
C ASN A 426 18.70 0.28 27.75
N ASP A 427 18.43 -0.94 27.26
CA ASP A 427 19.46 -1.92 26.92
C ASP A 427 19.96 -1.67 25.51
N ARG A 428 21.06 -0.92 25.41
CA ARG A 428 21.65 -0.53 24.13
C ARG A 428 22.27 -1.70 23.38
N VAL A 429 22.88 -2.65 24.09
CA VAL A 429 23.63 -3.76 23.46
C VAL A 429 22.65 -4.73 22.80
N GLU A 430 21.57 -5.09 23.50
CA GLU A 430 20.54 -5.95 22.92
C GLU A 430 19.77 -5.22 21.81
N GLY A 431 19.56 -3.90 21.95
CA GLY A 431 19.00 -3.07 20.88
C GLY A 431 19.85 -3.11 19.60
N GLU A 432 21.16 -2.92 19.70
CA GLU A 432 22.08 -2.95 18.55
C GLU A 432 22.08 -4.32 17.85
N LYS A 433 22.11 -5.41 18.63
CA LYS A 433 22.05 -6.78 18.13
C LYS A 433 20.78 -7.02 17.30
N HIS A 434 19.63 -6.60 17.81
CA HIS A 434 18.36 -6.81 17.11
C HIS A 434 18.19 -5.93 15.88
N ILE A 435 18.59 -4.66 15.91
CA ILE A 435 18.47 -3.79 14.72
C ILE A 435 19.43 -4.22 13.60
N LYS A 436 20.62 -4.77 13.94
CA LYS A 436 21.54 -5.41 12.97
C LYS A 436 20.91 -6.65 12.34
N ALA A 437 20.41 -7.58 13.16
CA ALA A 437 19.75 -8.79 12.66
C ALA A 437 18.55 -8.47 11.77
N ALA A 438 17.73 -7.47 12.15
CA ALA A 438 16.62 -7.01 11.33
C ALA A 438 17.09 -6.48 9.95
N LEU A 439 18.18 -5.72 9.92
CA LEU A 439 18.76 -5.18 8.70
C LEU A 439 19.39 -6.27 7.81
N GLU A 440 19.99 -7.31 8.39
CA GLU A 440 20.53 -8.43 7.63
C GLU A 440 19.42 -9.26 6.97
N LEU A 441 18.28 -9.41 7.65
CA LEU A 441 17.13 -10.17 7.17
C LEU A 441 16.30 -9.44 6.12
N ASP A 442 16.08 -8.13 6.27
CA ASP A 442 15.41 -7.29 5.27
C ASP A 442 16.23 -6.02 4.98
N PRO A 443 17.33 -6.18 4.21
CA PRO A 443 18.30 -5.11 3.97
C PRO A 443 17.77 -3.98 3.09
N LEU A 444 16.58 -4.18 2.52
CA LEU A 444 15.92 -3.26 1.62
C LEU A 444 14.68 -2.59 2.27
N ASN A 445 14.56 -2.63 3.60
CA ASN A 445 13.46 -2.01 4.32
C ASN A 445 13.78 -0.57 4.71
N GLY A 446 13.04 0.40 4.19
CA GLY A 446 13.27 1.81 4.47
C GLY A 446 13.13 2.16 5.96
N HIS A 447 12.19 1.53 6.67
CA HIS A 447 12.01 1.74 8.11
C HIS A 447 13.21 1.24 8.93
N ILE A 448 13.66 0.01 8.68
CA ILE A 448 14.79 -0.58 9.40
C ILE A 448 16.06 0.25 9.17
N LEU A 449 16.32 0.69 7.94
CA LEU A 449 17.45 1.56 7.64
C LEU A 449 17.40 2.89 8.38
N CYS A 450 16.23 3.53 8.45
CA CYS A 450 16.06 4.80 9.16
C CYS A 450 16.30 4.64 10.66
N ASP A 451 15.77 3.58 11.25
CA ASP A 451 15.91 3.31 12.69
C ASP A 451 17.35 2.88 13.04
N PHE A 452 17.99 2.08 12.18
CA PHE A 452 19.41 1.73 12.28
C PHE A 452 20.31 2.96 12.21
N ALA A 453 20.04 3.87 11.28
CA ALA A 453 20.80 5.11 11.16
C ALA A 453 20.61 6.01 12.38
N ALA A 454 19.37 6.16 12.87
CA ALA A 454 19.07 6.95 14.07
C ALA A 454 19.80 6.40 15.30
N PHE A 455 19.87 5.08 15.46
CA PHE A 455 20.61 4.43 16.55
C PHE A 455 22.10 4.78 16.52
N HIS A 456 22.68 4.87 15.31
CA HIS A 456 24.11 5.10 15.12
C HIS A 456 24.52 6.56 14.94
N THR A 457 23.58 7.51 14.83
CA THR A 457 23.88 8.95 14.61
C THR A 457 24.93 9.50 15.58
N ASN A 458 24.91 9.08 16.86
CA ASN A 458 25.87 9.54 17.88
C ASN A 458 27.00 8.53 18.17
N ILE A 459 26.99 7.34 17.55
CA ILE A 459 28.01 6.28 17.76
C ILE A 459 29.01 6.29 16.61
N SER A 460 28.48 6.19 15.40
CA SER A 460 29.22 6.12 14.16
C SER A 460 28.48 6.97 13.14
N PRO A 461 28.66 8.30 13.18
CA PRO A 461 28.01 9.20 12.24
C PRO A 461 28.31 8.86 10.76
N PRO A 462 29.49 8.33 10.35
CA PRO A 462 29.71 7.87 8.97
C PRO A 462 28.79 6.73 8.57
N MET A 463 28.57 5.75 9.46
CA MET A 463 27.68 4.63 9.21
C MET A 463 26.21 5.05 9.19
N ALA A 464 25.81 5.97 10.07
CA ALA A 464 24.48 6.56 10.03
C ALA A 464 24.23 7.31 8.70
N MET A 465 25.23 8.04 8.21
CA MET A 465 25.18 8.74 6.93
C MET A 465 25.02 7.77 5.76
N SER A 466 25.87 6.73 5.65
CA SER A 466 25.78 5.74 4.57
C SER A 466 24.45 4.98 4.58
N THR A 467 23.92 4.68 5.78
CA THR A 467 22.64 3.99 5.94
C THR A 467 21.47 4.87 5.48
N ILE A 468 21.45 6.16 5.80
CA ILE A 468 20.42 7.08 5.29
C ILE A 468 20.53 7.28 3.78
N MET A 469 21.75 7.37 3.22
CA MET A 469 21.93 7.43 1.76
C MET A 469 21.29 6.22 1.08
N ARG A 470 21.52 5.03 1.63
CA ARG A 470 20.87 3.81 1.18
C ARG A 470 19.35 3.91 1.30
N ALA A 471 18.81 4.38 2.43
CA ALA A 471 17.37 4.54 2.62
C ALA A 471 16.72 5.52 1.62
N ILE A 472 17.45 6.55 1.18
CA ILE A 472 17.01 7.49 0.14
C ILE A 472 17.05 6.84 -1.24
N ASP A 473 18.09 6.04 -1.54
CA ASP A 473 18.20 5.31 -2.81
C ASP A 473 17.07 4.29 -2.96
N ILE A 474 16.80 3.53 -1.90
CA ILE A 474 15.72 2.53 -1.86
C ILE A 474 14.40 3.09 -1.31
N TYR A 475 14.17 4.39 -1.47
CA TYR A 475 12.98 5.04 -0.93
C TYR A 475 11.69 4.37 -1.42
N ASP A 476 10.86 3.90 -0.49
CA ASP A 476 9.63 3.14 -0.72
C ASP A 476 8.34 3.97 -0.50
N GLY A 477 8.48 5.23 -0.09
CA GLY A 477 7.36 6.11 0.26
C GLY A 477 6.91 6.04 1.71
N GLU A 478 7.52 5.22 2.56
CA GLU A 478 7.05 5.00 3.94
C GLU A 478 7.56 6.02 4.96
N LYS A 479 8.72 6.60 4.73
CA LYS A 479 9.11 7.87 5.39
C LYS A 479 8.87 9.02 4.43
N ILE A 480 8.96 10.26 4.90
CA ILE A 480 8.82 11.41 4.01
C ILE A 480 10.21 11.75 3.43
N GLU A 481 10.37 11.75 2.11
CA GLU A 481 11.69 11.84 1.46
C GLU A 481 12.51 13.05 1.92
N TYR A 482 11.93 14.26 1.93
CA TYR A 482 12.65 15.46 2.38
C TYR A 482 13.06 15.42 3.86
N SER A 483 12.39 14.62 4.70
CA SER A 483 12.82 14.44 6.11
C SER A 483 14.08 13.58 6.20
N LEU A 484 14.24 12.60 5.30
CA LEU A 484 15.46 11.79 5.20
C LEU A 484 16.63 12.64 4.74
N TRP A 485 16.41 13.54 3.78
CA TRP A 485 17.44 14.50 3.35
C TRP A 485 17.90 15.43 4.48
N VAL A 486 16.98 15.90 5.35
CA VAL A 486 17.39 16.66 6.55
C VAL A 486 18.18 15.80 7.52
N GLN A 487 17.76 14.55 7.77
CA GLN A 487 18.50 13.64 8.64
C GLN A 487 19.92 13.35 8.10
N LEU A 488 20.04 13.16 6.78
CA LEU A 488 21.32 13.00 6.11
C LEU A 488 22.21 14.23 6.29
N GLY A 489 21.65 15.43 6.09
CA GLY A 489 22.36 16.68 6.29
C GLY A 489 22.84 16.86 7.73
N GLN A 490 22.00 16.54 8.72
CA GLN A 490 22.38 16.58 10.14
C GLN A 490 23.54 15.62 10.45
N ASN A 491 23.48 14.37 9.95
CA ASN A 491 24.58 13.41 10.08
C ASN A 491 25.85 13.91 9.37
N ALA A 492 25.73 14.56 8.22
CA ALA A 492 26.86 15.15 7.50
C ALA A 492 27.50 16.31 8.27
N VAL A 493 26.72 17.15 8.97
CA VAL A 493 27.26 18.19 9.87
C VAL A 493 28.07 17.56 11.02
N ILE A 494 27.55 16.51 11.65
CA ILE A 494 28.26 15.79 12.74
C ILE A 494 29.58 15.19 12.22
N ASN A 495 29.61 14.72 10.97
CA ASN A 495 30.81 14.22 10.30
C ASN A 495 31.79 15.31 9.82
N GLY A 496 31.49 16.61 10.00
CA GLY A 496 32.31 17.70 9.47
C GLY A 496 32.19 17.90 7.95
N ALA A 497 31.26 17.21 7.28
CA ALA A 497 31.02 17.30 5.84
C ALA A 497 30.06 18.45 5.48
N ALA A 498 30.42 19.68 5.84
CA ALA A 498 29.54 20.85 5.74
C ALA A 498 29.02 21.13 4.31
N ALA A 499 29.87 20.99 3.28
CA ALA A 499 29.46 21.19 1.89
C ALA A 499 28.36 20.19 1.47
N PHE A 500 28.50 18.92 1.87
CA PHE A 500 27.50 17.89 1.60
C PHE A 500 26.21 18.12 2.39
N ALA A 501 26.33 18.54 3.66
CA ALA A 501 25.16 18.91 4.48
C ALA A 501 24.33 20.03 3.83
N ARG A 502 25.00 21.07 3.29
CA ARG A 502 24.36 22.17 2.56
C ARG A 502 23.56 21.65 1.36
N VAL A 503 24.11 20.72 0.58
CA VAL A 503 23.41 20.08 -0.55
C VAL A 503 22.17 19.33 -0.06
N CYS A 504 22.30 18.56 1.03
CA CYS A 504 21.18 17.79 1.59
C CYS A 504 20.03 18.69 2.06
N PHE A 505 20.32 19.77 2.79
CA PHE A 505 19.29 20.72 3.21
C PHE A 505 18.62 21.44 2.03
N ARG A 506 19.40 21.82 1.01
CA ARG A 506 18.84 22.39 -0.23
C ARG A 506 17.98 21.40 -0.99
N MET A 507 18.33 20.11 -1.01
CA MET A 507 17.50 19.07 -1.61
C MET A 507 16.16 18.90 -0.86
N ALA A 508 16.19 18.92 0.47
CA ALA A 508 14.97 18.90 1.27
C ALA A 508 14.05 20.10 0.99
N ILE A 509 14.63 21.30 0.84
CA ILE A 509 13.91 22.53 0.47
C ILE A 509 13.36 22.45 -0.95
N TYR A 510 14.14 21.90 -1.90
CA TYR A 510 13.69 21.68 -3.27
C TYR A 510 12.45 20.77 -3.32
N LEU A 511 12.51 19.64 -2.60
CA LEU A 511 11.39 18.70 -2.52
C LEU A 511 10.18 19.29 -1.78
N ASN A 512 10.40 20.11 -0.75
CA ASN A 512 9.34 20.82 -0.04
C ASN A 512 9.77 22.24 0.38
N PRO A 513 9.39 23.27 -0.42
CA PRO A 513 9.74 24.67 -0.13
C PRO A 513 9.09 25.24 1.14
N SER A 514 8.17 24.51 1.78
CA SER A 514 7.56 24.89 3.07
C SER A 514 8.20 24.20 4.29
N TYR A 515 9.22 23.37 4.09
CA TYR A 515 9.76 22.56 5.18
C TYR A 515 10.70 23.37 6.08
N GLY A 516 10.12 24.12 7.03
CA GLY A 516 10.85 25.05 7.90
C GLY A 516 12.03 24.44 8.67
N LYS A 517 11.98 23.14 9.00
CA LYS A 517 13.12 22.45 9.64
C LYS A 517 14.36 22.46 8.77
N ALA A 518 14.23 22.29 7.44
CA ALA A 518 15.36 22.31 6.53
C ALA A 518 16.01 23.69 6.43
N TYR A 519 15.21 24.76 6.39
CA TYR A 519 15.71 26.13 6.44
C TYR A 519 16.47 26.40 7.74
N LYS A 520 15.87 26.05 8.89
CA LYS A 520 16.52 26.21 10.19
C LYS A 520 17.89 25.51 10.25
N CYS A 521 17.97 24.26 9.81
CA CYS A 521 19.24 23.53 9.79
C CYS A 521 20.27 24.12 8.81
N LEU A 522 19.82 24.68 7.68
CA LEU A 522 20.69 25.38 6.74
C LEU A 522 21.23 26.67 7.37
N ASP A 523 20.39 27.49 7.97
CA ASP A 523 20.79 28.75 8.62
C ASP A 523 21.78 28.50 9.78
N GLU A 524 21.52 27.46 10.59
CA GLU A 524 22.43 27.03 11.66
C GLU A 524 23.80 26.61 11.12
N LEU A 525 23.83 25.90 9.98
CA LEU A 525 25.07 25.49 9.32
C LEU A 525 25.84 26.71 8.78
N GLU A 526 25.17 27.65 8.10
CA GLU A 526 25.82 28.85 7.59
C GLU A 526 26.38 29.74 8.72
N ALA A 527 25.62 29.89 9.81
CA ALA A 527 26.11 30.61 10.99
C ALA A 527 27.32 29.93 11.66
N MET A 528 27.39 28.61 11.63
CA MET A 528 28.53 27.84 12.12
C MET A 528 29.77 28.08 11.24
N LEU A 529 29.61 28.02 9.91
CA LEU A 529 30.70 28.24 8.95
C LEU A 529 31.25 29.66 9.04
N ALA A 530 30.38 30.68 9.07
CA ALA A 530 30.80 32.07 9.22
C ALA A 530 31.60 32.32 10.51
N LYS A 531 31.23 31.67 11.62
CA LYS A 531 31.99 31.73 12.89
C LYS A 531 33.36 31.06 12.78
N LEU A 532 33.48 29.97 12.02
CA LEU A 532 34.75 29.28 11.79
C LEU A 532 35.68 30.14 10.92
N GLU A 533 35.14 30.74 9.86
CA GLU A 533 35.87 31.67 8.98
C GLU A 533 36.38 32.89 9.76
N ALA A 534 35.52 33.50 10.60
CA ALA A 534 35.91 34.63 11.44
C ALA A 534 37.01 34.27 12.46
N LYS A 535 37.03 33.03 12.97
CA LYS A 535 38.08 32.55 13.88
C LYS A 535 39.40 32.24 13.19
N GLN A 536 39.37 31.89 11.89
CA GLN A 536 40.57 31.56 11.13
C GLN A 536 41.34 32.80 10.63
N GLY A 537 40.85 34.02 10.89
CA GLY A 537 41.65 35.25 10.90
C GLY A 537 42.13 35.80 9.54
N THR A 538 41.98 35.08 8.43
CA THR A 538 42.18 35.58 7.04
C THR A 538 41.69 34.52 6.05
N PRO A 539 41.00 34.89 4.95
CA PRO A 539 40.67 33.92 3.91
C PRO A 539 41.96 33.45 3.21
N PRO A 540 42.15 32.15 2.92
CA PRO A 540 43.20 31.73 2.01
C PRO A 540 42.99 32.41 0.65
N PRO A 541 44.02 33.03 0.04
CA PRO A 541 43.88 33.68 -1.25
C PRO A 541 43.64 32.61 -2.31
N GLY A 542 42.39 32.41 -2.75
CA GLY A 542 42.14 31.51 -3.87
C GLY A 542 40.74 30.96 -4.11
N PHE A 543 39.73 31.19 -3.27
CA PHE A 543 38.36 30.78 -3.62
C PHE A 543 37.64 31.90 -4.37
N LYS A 544 37.83 31.94 -5.69
CA LYS A 544 36.96 32.71 -6.59
C LYS A 544 35.56 32.11 -6.50
N GLU A 545 34.64 32.81 -5.87
CA GLU A 545 33.21 32.59 -6.04
C GLU A 545 32.87 32.72 -7.53
N GLY A 546 32.51 31.60 -8.14
CA GLY A 546 31.89 31.59 -9.46
C GLY A 546 30.55 32.30 -9.39
N GLY A 547 30.53 33.52 -9.94
CA GLY A 547 29.41 34.37 -10.33
C GLY A 547 27.99 33.92 -9.97
N GLY A 548 27.33 34.77 -9.20
CA GLY A 548 25.88 34.77 -8.99
C GLY A 548 25.10 34.85 -10.30
N GLY A 549 24.68 33.69 -10.79
CA GLY A 549 23.45 33.51 -11.54
C GLY A 549 22.47 32.76 -10.64
N MET A 550 21.19 33.08 -10.71
CA MET A 550 20.13 32.32 -10.04
C MET A 550 20.17 30.88 -10.59
N LEU A 551 20.91 30.00 -9.90
CA LEU A 551 21.19 28.63 -10.32
C LEU A 551 19.89 27.82 -10.27
N VAL A 552 19.31 27.60 -11.45
CA VAL A 552 18.66 26.32 -11.77
C VAL A 552 19.61 25.22 -11.29
N PRO A 553 19.15 24.19 -10.54
CA PRO A 553 20.03 23.13 -10.08
C PRO A 553 20.78 22.56 -11.27
N ASP A 554 22.09 22.77 -11.25
CA ASP A 554 23.00 22.42 -12.33
C ASP A 554 22.79 20.93 -12.66
N GLN A 555 22.53 20.60 -13.94
CA GLN A 555 22.34 19.21 -14.38
C GLN A 555 23.55 18.32 -14.01
N LYS A 556 24.70 18.92 -13.68
CA LYS A 556 25.89 18.27 -13.14
C LYS A 556 25.74 17.75 -11.70
N ILE A 557 24.91 18.36 -10.83
CA ILE A 557 24.67 17.84 -9.47
C ILE A 557 23.91 16.50 -9.52
N ILE A 558 23.11 16.29 -10.56
CA ILE A 558 22.41 15.02 -10.81
C ILE A 558 23.38 13.93 -11.28
N GLN A 559 24.54 14.29 -11.87
CA GLN A 559 25.57 13.32 -12.29
C GLN A 559 26.56 12.93 -11.18
N VAL A 560 26.64 13.67 -10.07
CA VAL A 560 27.48 13.29 -8.92
C VAL A 560 26.71 12.41 -7.92
N VAL A 561 25.37 12.40 -8.01
CA VAL A 561 24.47 11.59 -7.18
C VAL A 561 23.99 10.32 -7.91
N LYS A 562 24.24 10.19 -9.22
CA LYS A 562 24.17 8.93 -9.96
C LYS A 562 25.54 8.28 -10.00
#